data_AF-A0A959IPG4-F1
#
_entry.id   AF-A0A959IPG4-F1
#
_cell.length_a   1.000
_cell.length_b   1.000
_cell.length_c   1.000
_cell.angle_alpha   90.00
_cell.angle_beta   90.00
_cell.angle_gamma   90.00
#
_symmetry.space_group_name_H-M   'P 1'
#
loop_
_entity.id
_entity.type
_entity.pdbx_description
1 polymer ?
#
loop_
_entity_poly.entity_id
_entity_poly.type
_entity_poly.pdbx_seq_one_letter_code
_entity_poly.pdbx_strand_id
1 'polypeptide(L)'
;CHARQAEWFGPYLWFEPEELESVRTEIRTAKAAGLQVALKMHLALDNYWKENAFLWHGMTTPLTQEEIVLWFDNYLNYVKVYAQLAEEEAVDFLVLASELNALMATLPVADWPLLIGYYLDTFKQQFARSQFRHFAEELVRQDAIPGLEAYGEPMAYYDAQQQAHEHWAQAQTAAGLEGLNARRALLDQEWRHLIEETRSYYSGKLGIAANFDNYFEVGFWEVLDFMGINAYFPLRERLTYPASPKELRQGWEGVFDEIHDFKKAQGLEALPVIFTELGFTSRRYSSLAPWNSFGYAFLDQKVVVWEQQPRDYQERALAIRALYETHCRRPELRLQGLFYWKFSTHYYHIPFEPFAICIDPASLDPAIPALLQFVGH
;
A
#
# COMPACT_ATOMS: atom_id res chain seq x y z
N CYS A 1 -6.54 12.55 -2.51
CA CYS A 1 -6.97 12.92 -3.88
C CYS A 1 -6.92 11.69 -4.74
N HIS A 2 -7.89 11.49 -5.63
CA HIS A 2 -8.01 10.27 -6.41
C HIS A 2 -7.94 10.56 -7.90
N ALA A 3 -7.11 9.80 -8.60
CA ALA A 3 -7.20 9.58 -10.03
C ALA A 3 -7.63 8.14 -10.30
N ARG A 4 -8.15 7.89 -11.50
CA ARG A 4 -8.50 6.57 -12.00
C ARG A 4 -7.65 6.24 -13.21
N GLN A 5 -6.98 5.11 -13.15
CA GLN A 5 -6.28 4.49 -14.27
C GLN A 5 -7.30 3.72 -15.10
N ALA A 6 -7.17 3.79 -16.43
CA ALA A 6 -7.93 2.98 -17.37
C ALA A 6 -7.45 1.51 -17.29
N GLU A 7 -6.99 0.91 -18.38
CA GLU A 7 -6.35 -0.39 -18.36
C GLU A 7 -5.02 -0.34 -17.58
N TRP A 8 -4.69 -1.40 -16.84
CA TRP A 8 -3.43 -1.48 -16.09
C TRP A 8 -2.19 -1.33 -16.97
N PHE A 9 -2.29 -1.67 -18.26
CA PHE A 9 -1.17 -1.64 -19.21
C PHE A 9 -1.14 -0.38 -20.09
N GLY A 10 -2.10 0.52 -19.93
CA GLY A 10 -2.26 1.70 -20.77
C GLY A 10 -1.71 2.99 -20.14
N PRO A 11 -1.53 4.07 -20.93
CA PRO A 11 -1.03 5.35 -20.45
C PRO A 11 -2.13 6.28 -19.90
N TYR A 12 -3.40 5.89 -19.99
CA TYR A 12 -4.53 6.78 -19.77
C TYR A 12 -5.05 6.73 -18.33
N LEU A 13 -5.18 7.92 -17.74
CA LEU A 13 -5.82 8.14 -16.46
C LEU A 13 -6.65 9.42 -16.51
N TRP A 14 -7.60 9.54 -15.60
CA TRP A 14 -8.39 10.77 -15.42
C TRP A 14 -8.61 11.04 -13.94
N PHE A 15 -8.96 12.28 -13.62
CA PHE A 15 -9.32 12.73 -12.28
C PHE A 15 -10.41 13.79 -12.42
N GLU A 16 -11.18 14.00 -11.35
CA GLU A 16 -12.30 14.94 -11.34
C GLU A 16 -11.87 16.21 -10.60
N PRO A 17 -11.60 17.34 -11.30
CA PRO A 17 -11.20 18.59 -10.65
C PRO A 17 -12.33 19.21 -9.81
N GLU A 18 -13.58 18.76 -10.01
CA GLU A 18 -14.75 19.23 -9.27
C GLU A 18 -14.62 18.96 -7.75
N GLU A 19 -13.80 17.98 -7.35
CA GLU A 19 -13.50 17.70 -5.94
C GLU A 19 -12.60 18.77 -5.29
N LEU A 20 -11.92 19.63 -6.06
CA LEU A 20 -10.90 20.54 -5.54
C LEU A 20 -11.42 21.49 -4.46
N GLU A 21 -12.63 22.02 -4.61
CA GLU A 21 -13.18 22.95 -3.62
C GLU A 21 -13.59 22.23 -2.31
N SER A 22 -14.04 20.99 -2.42
CA SER A 22 -14.29 20.13 -1.26
C SER A 22 -12.97 19.84 -0.52
N VAL A 23 -11.94 19.43 -1.26
CA VAL A 23 -10.60 19.19 -0.70
C VAL A 23 -10.04 20.46 -0.04
N ARG A 24 -10.19 21.63 -0.68
CA ARG A 24 -9.79 22.92 -0.11
C ARG A 24 -10.50 23.21 1.21
N THR A 25 -11.79 22.96 1.27
CA THR A 25 -12.60 23.14 2.48
C THR A 25 -12.13 22.24 3.62
N GLU A 26 -11.81 20.98 3.34
CA GLU A 26 -11.27 20.04 4.33
C GLU A 26 -9.88 20.47 4.82
N ILE A 27 -8.99 20.91 3.93
CA ILE A 27 -7.66 21.44 4.29
C ILE A 27 -7.79 22.63 5.24
N ARG A 28 -8.62 23.62 4.90
CA ARG A 28 -8.84 24.81 5.73
C ARG A 28 -9.45 24.47 7.07
N THR A 29 -10.39 23.53 7.11
CA THR A 29 -11.03 23.07 8.35
C THR A 29 -10.01 22.40 9.27
N ALA A 30 -9.17 21.51 8.74
CA ALA A 30 -8.11 20.86 9.49
C ALA A 30 -7.08 21.89 10.03
N LYS A 31 -6.64 22.84 9.20
CA LYS A 31 -5.70 23.89 9.61
C LYS A 31 -6.30 24.84 10.66
N ALA A 32 -7.58 25.19 10.53
CA ALA A 32 -8.29 25.99 11.55
C ALA A 32 -8.40 25.26 12.90
N ALA A 33 -8.42 23.92 12.89
CA ALA A 33 -8.34 23.08 14.08
C ALA A 33 -6.90 22.89 14.61
N GLY A 34 -5.90 23.52 13.99
CA GLY A 34 -4.49 23.44 14.38
C GLY A 34 -3.77 22.17 13.92
N LEU A 35 -4.36 21.42 12.97
CA LEU A 35 -3.73 20.22 12.41
C LEU A 35 -2.79 20.58 11.28
N GLN A 36 -1.68 19.84 11.19
CA GLN A 36 -0.88 19.77 9.97
C GLN A 36 -1.61 18.89 8.95
N VAL A 37 -1.45 19.21 7.67
CA VAL A 37 -2.15 18.54 6.58
C VAL A 37 -1.16 17.88 5.63
N ALA A 38 -1.38 16.60 5.37
CA ALA A 38 -0.74 15.90 4.26
C ALA A 38 -1.76 15.66 3.15
N LEU A 39 -1.41 16.02 1.92
CA LEU A 39 -2.19 15.71 0.74
C LEU A 39 -1.56 14.51 0.03
N LYS A 40 -2.32 13.44 -0.16
CA LYS A 40 -1.83 12.19 -0.74
C LYS A 40 -2.52 11.86 -2.05
N MET A 41 -1.71 11.61 -3.08
CA MET A 41 -2.15 11.23 -4.41
C MET A 41 -2.38 9.71 -4.45
N HIS A 42 -3.64 9.31 -4.60
CA HIS A 42 -4.03 7.92 -4.82
C HIS A 42 -4.43 7.72 -6.29
N LEU A 43 -4.21 6.50 -6.76
CA LEU A 43 -4.66 6.01 -8.06
C LEU A 43 -5.48 4.73 -7.82
N ALA A 44 -6.63 4.60 -8.46
CA ALA A 44 -7.39 3.36 -8.50
C ALA A 44 -7.35 2.78 -9.91
N LEU A 45 -7.23 1.47 -10.06
CA LEU A 45 -7.58 0.81 -11.32
C LEU A 45 -9.09 0.83 -11.48
N ASP A 46 -9.58 1.27 -12.63
CA ASP A 46 -11.02 1.29 -12.88
C ASP A 46 -11.52 -0.12 -13.22
N ASN A 47 -12.48 -0.60 -12.43
CA ASN A 47 -13.09 -1.92 -12.59
C ASN A 47 -14.01 -2.04 -13.83
N TYR A 48 -14.24 -0.94 -14.56
CA TYR A 48 -14.91 -0.96 -15.85
C TYR A 48 -14.15 -1.80 -16.90
N TRP A 49 -12.82 -1.78 -16.85
CA TRP A 49 -11.98 -2.53 -17.78
C TRP A 49 -11.82 -3.97 -17.30
N LYS A 50 -12.32 -4.93 -18.09
CA LYS A 50 -12.21 -6.37 -17.76
C LYS A 50 -10.76 -6.83 -17.64
N GLU A 51 -9.83 -6.15 -18.32
CA GLU A 51 -8.40 -6.40 -18.29
C GLU A 51 -7.78 -6.13 -16.90
N ASN A 52 -8.46 -5.34 -16.06
CA ASN A 52 -8.05 -5.06 -14.69
C ASN A 52 -8.52 -6.11 -13.68
N ALA A 53 -9.34 -7.08 -14.10
CA ALA A 53 -9.83 -8.11 -13.19
C ALA A 53 -8.66 -8.80 -12.48
N PHE A 54 -8.77 -8.96 -11.16
CA PHE A 54 -7.76 -9.54 -10.27
C PHE A 54 -6.46 -8.74 -10.07
N LEU A 55 -6.33 -7.58 -10.73
CA LEU A 55 -5.19 -6.69 -10.58
C LEU A 55 -5.57 -5.52 -9.67
N TRP A 56 -4.56 -4.89 -9.10
CA TRP A 56 -4.70 -3.71 -8.25
C TRP A 56 -3.73 -2.62 -8.72
N HIS A 57 -3.90 -1.38 -8.26
CA HIS A 57 -3.18 -0.21 -8.80
C HIS A 57 -1.66 -0.30 -8.72
N GLY A 58 -1.09 -1.05 -7.77
CA GLY A 58 0.35 -1.34 -7.74
C GLY A 58 0.86 -2.19 -8.90
N MET A 59 -0.04 -2.77 -9.70
CA MET A 59 0.25 -3.55 -10.90
C MET A 59 0.09 -2.73 -12.20
N THR A 60 -0.08 -1.41 -12.12
CA THR A 60 -0.13 -0.54 -13.32
C THR A 60 1.23 -0.54 -14.02
N THR A 61 1.26 -0.95 -15.29
CA THR A 61 2.48 -1.17 -16.08
C THR A 61 2.26 -0.77 -17.55
N PRO A 62 2.36 0.52 -17.93
CA PRO A 62 2.40 0.95 -19.33
C PRO A 62 3.49 0.18 -20.09
N LEU A 63 3.24 -0.44 -21.24
CA LEU A 63 4.11 -1.52 -21.75
C LEU A 63 5.27 -1.03 -22.61
N THR A 64 5.08 0.05 -23.37
CA THR A 64 6.15 0.61 -24.22
C THR A 64 6.84 1.80 -23.56
N GLN A 65 8.01 2.19 -24.08
CA GLN A 65 8.70 3.38 -23.60
C GLN A 65 7.84 4.63 -23.83
N GLU A 66 7.19 4.72 -24.98
CA GLU A 66 6.29 5.82 -25.34
C GLU A 66 5.08 5.89 -24.41
N GLU A 67 4.51 4.75 -24.04
CA GLU A 67 3.39 4.69 -23.09
C GLU A 67 3.81 5.06 -21.67
N ILE A 68 5.03 4.70 -21.23
CA ILE A 68 5.55 5.12 -19.93
C ILE A 68 5.66 6.65 -19.90
N VAL A 69 6.31 7.26 -20.88
CA VAL A 69 6.45 8.73 -20.95
C VAL A 69 5.08 9.40 -20.98
N LEU A 70 4.17 8.92 -21.83
CA LEU A 70 2.81 9.48 -21.91
C LEU A 70 2.02 9.30 -20.61
N TRP A 71 2.21 8.19 -19.90
CA TRP A 71 1.60 7.97 -18.58
C TRP A 71 2.09 9.02 -17.57
N PHE A 72 3.41 9.28 -17.53
CA PHE A 72 3.98 10.28 -16.63
C PHE A 72 3.56 11.70 -16.98
N ASP A 73 3.43 12.03 -18.27
CA ASP A 73 2.86 13.31 -18.72
C ASP A 73 1.41 13.49 -18.21
N ASN A 74 0.58 12.45 -18.36
CA ASN A 74 -0.80 12.46 -17.87
C ASN A 74 -0.87 12.54 -16.34
N TYR A 75 -0.01 11.79 -15.65
CA TYR A 75 0.07 11.80 -14.19
C TYR A 75 0.57 13.14 -13.65
N LEU A 76 1.52 13.77 -14.33
CA LEU A 76 2.03 15.09 -13.98
C LEU A 76 0.93 16.15 -14.09
N ASN A 77 0.02 16.07 -15.07
CA ASN A 77 -1.14 16.98 -15.14
C ASN A 77 -2.04 16.85 -13.91
N TYR A 78 -2.26 15.63 -13.43
CA TYR A 78 -2.97 15.37 -12.18
C TYR A 78 -2.22 15.94 -10.95
N VAL A 79 -0.93 15.64 -10.83
CA VAL A 79 -0.10 16.10 -9.70
C VAL A 79 -0.01 17.63 -9.67
N LYS A 80 0.17 18.29 -10.82
CA LYS A 80 0.28 19.76 -10.93
C LYS A 80 -0.92 20.48 -10.33
N VAL A 81 -2.13 20.02 -10.62
CA VAL A 81 -3.36 20.61 -10.08
C VAL A 81 -3.38 20.57 -8.55
N TYR A 82 -3.00 19.44 -7.96
CA TYR A 82 -3.00 19.29 -6.50
C TYR A 82 -1.78 19.89 -5.82
N ALA A 83 -0.63 20.00 -6.52
CA ALA A 83 0.54 20.71 -6.04
C ALA A 83 0.28 22.22 -5.92
N GLN A 84 -0.42 22.81 -6.90
CA GLN A 84 -0.86 24.22 -6.83
C GLN A 84 -1.83 24.45 -5.67
N LEU A 85 -2.84 23.57 -5.51
CA LEU A 85 -3.74 23.63 -4.35
C LEU A 85 -2.96 23.52 -3.03
N ALA A 86 -1.99 22.60 -2.97
CA ALA A 86 -1.17 22.39 -1.79
C ALA A 86 -0.34 23.64 -1.42
N GLU A 87 0.22 24.33 -2.42
CA GLU A 87 0.94 25.59 -2.21
C GLU A 87 0.00 26.72 -1.76
N GLU A 88 -1.14 26.89 -2.44
CA GLU A 88 -2.14 27.92 -2.12
C GLU A 88 -2.68 27.80 -0.68
N GLU A 89 -2.87 26.58 -0.20
CA GLU A 89 -3.41 26.29 1.13
C GLU A 89 -2.32 25.99 2.17
N ALA A 90 -1.04 26.16 1.80
CA ALA A 90 0.12 25.90 2.65
C ALA A 90 0.10 24.50 3.30
N VAL A 91 -0.26 23.47 2.53
CA VAL A 91 -0.20 22.06 2.93
C VAL A 91 1.23 21.71 3.39
N ASP A 92 1.34 20.91 4.44
CA ASP A 92 2.61 20.62 5.11
C ASP A 92 3.41 19.54 4.36
N PHE A 93 2.71 18.52 3.86
CA PHE A 93 3.28 17.39 3.14
C PHE A 93 2.48 17.07 1.88
N LEU A 94 3.16 16.88 0.75
CA LEU A 94 2.56 16.36 -0.47
C LEU A 94 3.18 14.99 -0.79
N VAL A 95 2.35 13.96 -0.75
CA VAL A 95 2.71 12.57 -1.04
C VAL A 95 2.31 12.28 -2.48
N LEU A 96 3.31 12.17 -3.37
CA LEU A 96 3.13 12.21 -4.82
C LEU A 96 2.53 10.93 -5.41
N ALA A 97 2.60 9.82 -4.69
CA ALA A 97 2.09 8.52 -5.13
C ALA A 97 1.79 7.62 -3.93
N SER A 98 0.92 6.64 -4.13
CA SER A 98 0.62 5.60 -3.15
C SER A 98 0.61 4.24 -3.82
N GLU A 99 1.48 3.34 -3.37
CA GLU A 99 1.52 1.92 -3.73
C GLU A 99 1.50 1.65 -5.25
N LEU A 100 2.14 2.51 -6.05
CA LEU A 100 2.33 2.30 -7.48
C LEU A 100 3.51 1.35 -7.75
N ASN A 101 3.51 0.17 -7.13
CA ASN A 101 4.68 -0.70 -6.98
C ASN A 101 5.46 -0.92 -8.29
N ALA A 102 4.78 -1.31 -9.38
CA ALA A 102 5.41 -1.56 -10.67
C ALA A 102 6.00 -0.31 -11.34
N LEU A 103 5.46 0.87 -11.06
CA LEU A 103 5.97 2.15 -11.55
C LEU A 103 7.07 2.74 -10.66
N MET A 104 7.05 2.47 -9.36
CA MET A 104 8.04 2.98 -8.39
C MET A 104 9.27 2.08 -8.23
N ALA A 105 9.21 0.87 -8.79
CA ALA A 105 10.33 -0.06 -8.80
C ALA A 105 11.40 0.37 -9.81
N THR A 106 12.41 1.14 -9.37
CA THR A 106 13.40 1.77 -10.26
C THR A 106 14.84 1.27 -10.07
N LEU A 107 15.16 0.67 -8.92
CA LEU A 107 16.49 0.08 -8.70
C LEU A 107 16.71 -1.13 -9.60
N PRO A 108 17.88 -1.31 -10.23
CA PRO A 108 18.14 -2.48 -11.06
C PRO A 108 18.16 -3.78 -10.25
N VAL A 109 17.74 -4.88 -10.88
CA VAL A 109 17.65 -6.20 -10.28
C VAL A 109 18.53 -7.22 -11.00
N ALA A 110 19.07 -8.18 -10.24
CA ALA A 110 19.90 -9.26 -10.75
C ALA A 110 19.11 -10.56 -11.02
N ASP A 111 17.87 -10.63 -10.56
CA ASP A 111 16.95 -11.75 -10.75
C ASP A 111 15.51 -11.22 -10.81
N TRP A 112 14.55 -12.07 -11.12
CA TRP A 112 13.14 -11.70 -11.17
C TRP A 112 12.64 -11.22 -9.80
N PRO A 113 11.97 -10.05 -9.73
CA PRO A 113 11.30 -9.59 -8.52
C PRO A 113 10.35 -10.66 -7.97
N LEU A 114 10.21 -10.73 -6.64
CA LEU A 114 9.53 -11.82 -5.95
C LEU A 114 8.16 -12.18 -6.53
N LEU A 115 7.32 -11.16 -6.79
CA LEU A 115 5.96 -11.36 -7.30
C LEU A 115 5.94 -11.85 -8.76
N ILE A 116 6.80 -11.26 -9.60
CA ILE A 116 6.97 -11.69 -11.01
C ILE A 116 7.48 -13.14 -11.04
N GLY A 117 8.53 -13.44 -10.27
CA GLY A 117 9.09 -14.78 -10.15
C GLY A 117 8.09 -15.79 -9.59
N TYR A 118 7.21 -15.39 -8.67
CA TYR A 118 6.14 -16.25 -8.15
C TYR A 118 5.13 -16.62 -9.24
N TYR A 119 4.64 -15.66 -10.02
CA TYR A 119 3.62 -15.91 -11.05
C TYR A 119 4.16 -16.70 -12.25
N LEU A 120 5.45 -16.57 -12.56
CA LEU A 120 6.10 -17.33 -13.64
C LEU A 120 6.59 -18.72 -13.21
N ASP A 121 6.60 -19.02 -11.90
CA ASP A 121 7.05 -20.32 -11.38
C ASP A 121 5.93 -21.36 -11.46
N THR A 122 6.00 -22.24 -12.47
CA THR A 122 4.99 -23.29 -12.70
C THR A 122 4.79 -24.21 -11.49
N PHE A 123 5.84 -24.50 -10.71
CA PHE A 123 5.71 -25.39 -9.56
C PHE A 123 4.94 -24.70 -8.42
N LYS A 124 5.27 -23.44 -8.12
CA LYS A 124 4.54 -22.65 -7.11
C LYS A 124 3.08 -22.44 -7.51
N GLN A 125 2.83 -22.15 -8.79
CA GLN A 125 1.46 -22.00 -9.30
C GLN A 125 0.66 -23.32 -9.22
N GLN A 126 1.26 -24.46 -9.57
CA GLN A 126 0.61 -25.77 -9.42
C GLN A 126 0.33 -26.12 -7.96
N PHE A 127 1.27 -25.80 -7.06
CA PHE A 127 1.08 -25.99 -5.62
C PHE A 127 -0.09 -25.13 -5.09
N ALA A 128 -0.10 -23.83 -5.40
CA ALA A 128 -1.18 -22.92 -5.02
C ALA A 128 -2.54 -23.38 -5.57
N ARG A 129 -2.57 -23.85 -6.82
CA ARG A 129 -3.78 -24.42 -7.43
C ARG A 129 -4.25 -25.68 -6.72
N SER A 130 -3.33 -26.54 -6.25
CA SER A 130 -3.69 -27.72 -5.47
C SER A 130 -4.28 -27.37 -4.10
N GLN A 131 -3.73 -26.34 -3.44
CA GLN A 131 -4.26 -25.81 -2.18
C GLN A 131 -5.66 -25.22 -2.37
N PHE A 132 -5.85 -24.39 -3.39
CA PHE A 132 -7.17 -23.82 -3.69
C PHE A 132 -8.20 -24.91 -3.96
N ARG A 133 -7.87 -25.90 -4.79
CA ARG A 133 -8.76 -27.04 -5.05
C ARG A 133 -9.14 -27.78 -3.77
N HIS A 134 -8.20 -27.98 -2.85
CA HIS A 134 -8.46 -28.67 -1.59
C HIS A 134 -9.49 -27.94 -0.73
N PHE A 135 -9.47 -26.61 -0.71
CA PHE A 135 -10.37 -25.78 0.08
C PHE A 135 -11.55 -25.19 -0.70
N ALA A 136 -11.71 -25.49 -1.99
CA ALA A 136 -12.70 -24.86 -2.86
C ALA A 136 -14.14 -24.98 -2.32
N GLU A 137 -14.55 -26.17 -1.87
CA GLU A 137 -15.88 -26.37 -1.28
C GLU A 137 -16.08 -25.56 0.01
N GLU A 138 -15.04 -25.47 0.84
CA GLU A 138 -15.08 -24.70 2.08
C GLU A 138 -15.16 -23.19 1.80
N LEU A 139 -14.44 -22.70 0.79
CA LEU A 139 -14.44 -21.31 0.34
C LEU A 139 -15.81 -20.90 -0.21
N VAL A 140 -16.45 -21.74 -1.03
CA VAL A 140 -17.81 -21.49 -1.54
C VAL A 140 -18.82 -21.42 -0.40
N ARG A 141 -18.77 -22.38 0.54
CA ARG A 141 -19.68 -22.43 1.68
C ARG A 141 -19.56 -21.18 2.58
N GLN A 142 -18.38 -20.58 2.64
CA GLN A 142 -18.10 -19.39 3.45
C GLN A 142 -18.28 -18.06 2.70
N ASP A 143 -18.74 -18.11 1.44
CA ASP A 143 -18.86 -16.93 0.56
C ASP A 143 -17.53 -16.16 0.43
N ALA A 144 -16.42 -16.90 0.35
CA ALA A 144 -15.07 -16.36 0.44
C ALA A 144 -14.43 -16.02 -0.92
N ILE A 145 -15.15 -16.23 -2.03
CA ILE A 145 -14.65 -16.02 -3.40
C ILE A 145 -15.43 -14.84 -4.01
N PRO A 146 -14.89 -13.62 -3.99
CA PRO A 146 -15.61 -12.44 -4.47
C PRO A 146 -15.95 -12.56 -5.96
N GLY A 147 -17.22 -12.32 -6.31
CA GLY A 147 -17.66 -12.32 -7.71
C GLY A 147 -17.71 -13.70 -8.38
N LEU A 148 -17.74 -14.79 -7.60
CA LEU A 148 -17.78 -16.16 -8.10
C LEU A 148 -18.92 -16.39 -9.12
N GLU A 149 -20.05 -15.71 -8.95
CA GLU A 149 -21.21 -15.78 -9.84
C GLU A 149 -20.88 -15.47 -11.30
N ALA A 150 -19.88 -14.61 -11.55
CA ALA A 150 -19.45 -14.27 -12.91
C ALA A 150 -18.67 -15.42 -13.60
N TYR A 151 -18.15 -16.37 -12.82
CA TYR A 151 -17.31 -17.48 -13.30
C TYR A 151 -18.00 -18.84 -13.21
N GLY A 152 -19.09 -18.94 -12.45
CA GLY A 152 -19.93 -20.13 -12.30
C GLY A 152 -19.35 -21.19 -11.35
N GLU A 153 -18.06 -21.51 -11.46
CA GLU A 153 -17.39 -22.55 -10.68
C GLU A 153 -16.07 -22.05 -10.05
N PRO A 154 -15.70 -22.50 -8.84
CA PRO A 154 -14.51 -21.98 -8.12
C PRO A 154 -13.21 -22.15 -8.89
N MET A 155 -13.05 -23.27 -9.59
CA MET A 155 -11.83 -23.50 -10.38
C MET A 155 -11.76 -22.58 -11.60
N ALA A 156 -12.90 -22.19 -12.19
CA ALA A 156 -12.92 -21.24 -13.30
C ALA A 156 -12.51 -19.83 -12.82
N TYR A 157 -12.97 -19.43 -11.64
CA TYR A 157 -12.51 -18.20 -10.97
C TYR A 157 -10.99 -18.23 -10.75
N TYR A 158 -10.47 -19.30 -10.14
CA TYR A 158 -9.05 -19.42 -9.83
C TYR A 158 -8.19 -19.45 -11.11
N ASP A 159 -8.60 -20.21 -12.11
CA ASP A 159 -7.86 -20.30 -13.37
C ASP A 159 -7.84 -18.94 -14.10
N ALA A 160 -8.93 -18.15 -14.02
CA ALA A 160 -8.96 -16.78 -14.55
C ALA A 160 -8.07 -15.81 -13.77
N GLN A 161 -8.06 -15.90 -12.43
CA GLN A 161 -7.16 -15.12 -11.57
C GLN A 161 -5.70 -15.42 -11.88
N GLN A 162 -5.34 -16.70 -11.93
CA GLN A 162 -3.99 -17.13 -12.25
C GLN A 162 -3.57 -16.64 -13.64
N GLN A 163 -4.45 -16.72 -14.64
CA GLN A 163 -4.17 -16.23 -15.98
C GLN A 163 -3.91 -14.73 -16.01
N ALA A 164 -4.68 -13.93 -15.27
CA ALA A 164 -4.47 -12.48 -15.20
C ALA A 164 -3.11 -12.13 -14.58
N HIS A 165 -2.74 -12.80 -13.48
CA HIS A 165 -1.45 -12.59 -12.81
C HIS A 165 -0.26 -13.05 -13.66
N GLU A 166 -0.37 -14.21 -14.32
CA GLU A 166 0.64 -14.71 -15.24
C GLU A 166 0.81 -13.77 -16.43
N HIS A 167 -0.28 -13.30 -17.03
CA HIS A 167 -0.24 -12.33 -18.13
C HIS A 167 0.49 -11.05 -17.72
N TRP A 168 0.16 -10.49 -16.55
CA TRP A 168 0.82 -9.30 -16.01
C TRP A 168 2.33 -9.51 -15.81
N ALA A 169 2.73 -10.68 -15.29
CA ALA A 169 4.13 -11.00 -15.08
C ALA A 169 4.87 -11.16 -16.42
N GLN A 170 4.29 -11.90 -17.37
CA GLN A 170 4.85 -12.12 -18.71
C GLN A 170 5.08 -10.80 -19.46
N ALA A 171 4.13 -9.86 -19.37
CA ALA A 171 4.21 -8.57 -20.02
C ALA A 171 5.43 -7.74 -19.57
N GLN A 172 5.86 -7.87 -18.31
CA GLN A 172 7.04 -7.19 -17.78
C GLN A 172 8.36 -7.89 -18.13
N THR A 173 8.33 -9.20 -18.36
CA THR A 173 9.53 -10.01 -18.60
C THR A 173 9.80 -10.28 -20.08
N ALA A 174 8.94 -9.81 -20.99
CA ALA A 174 9.01 -10.10 -22.42
C ALA A 174 10.37 -9.75 -23.05
N ALA A 175 11.03 -8.70 -22.55
CA ALA A 175 12.35 -8.23 -23.01
C ALA A 175 13.52 -8.78 -22.17
N GLY A 176 13.29 -9.79 -21.32
CA GLY A 176 14.30 -10.34 -20.43
C GLY A 176 14.70 -9.41 -19.28
N LEU A 177 15.68 -9.83 -18.47
CA LEU A 177 16.16 -9.07 -17.31
C LEU A 177 16.80 -7.73 -17.71
N GLU A 178 17.49 -7.70 -18.86
CA GLU A 178 18.06 -6.47 -19.41
C GLU A 178 16.96 -5.46 -19.78
N GLY A 179 15.90 -5.93 -20.46
CA GLY A 179 14.75 -5.08 -20.78
C GLY A 179 14.00 -4.60 -19.54
N LEU A 180 13.85 -5.45 -18.52
CA LEU A 180 13.29 -5.03 -17.23
C LEU A 180 14.13 -3.92 -16.59
N ASN A 181 15.46 -4.07 -16.54
CA ASN A 181 16.33 -3.04 -15.98
C ASN A 181 16.35 -1.75 -16.82
N ALA A 182 16.24 -1.84 -18.15
CA ALA A 182 16.08 -0.67 -19.01
C ALA A 182 14.78 0.09 -18.73
N ARG A 183 13.67 -0.64 -18.50
CA ARG A 183 12.40 -0.05 -18.06
C ARG A 183 12.56 0.66 -16.71
N ARG A 184 13.17 0.00 -15.72
CA ARG A 184 13.34 0.54 -14.36
C ARG A 184 14.18 1.82 -14.37
N ALA A 185 15.20 1.88 -15.24
CA ALA A 185 15.98 3.10 -15.46
C ALA A 185 15.17 4.24 -16.10
N LEU A 186 14.26 3.93 -17.04
CA LEU A 186 13.35 4.94 -17.60
C LEU A 186 12.36 5.45 -16.54
N LEU A 187 11.77 4.56 -15.75
CA LEU A 187 10.89 4.93 -14.63
C LEU A 187 11.61 5.85 -13.64
N ASP A 188 12.89 5.58 -13.34
CA ASP A 188 13.71 6.45 -12.48
C ASP A 188 13.82 7.87 -13.03
N GLN A 189 14.07 8.00 -14.33
CA GLN A 189 14.17 9.30 -15.01
C GLN A 189 12.84 10.06 -14.98
N GLU A 190 11.74 9.38 -15.27
CA GLU A 190 10.41 9.99 -15.28
C GLU A 190 9.95 10.42 -13.88
N TRP A 191 10.23 9.62 -12.84
CA TRP A 191 9.95 10.03 -11.45
C TRP A 191 10.76 11.26 -11.04
N ARG A 192 12.06 11.29 -11.37
CA ARG A 192 12.91 12.45 -11.06
C ARG A 192 12.42 13.71 -11.77
N HIS A 193 12.05 13.60 -13.04
CA HIS A 193 11.46 14.69 -13.81
C HIS A 193 10.14 15.16 -13.19
N LEU A 194 9.24 14.24 -12.81
CA LEU A 194 7.98 14.58 -12.15
C LEU A 194 8.21 15.31 -10.81
N ILE A 195 9.18 14.85 -10.01
CA ILE A 195 9.53 15.48 -8.73
C ILE A 195 10.08 16.89 -8.95
N GLU A 196 10.98 17.07 -9.92
CA GLU A 196 11.53 18.38 -10.30
C GLU A 196 10.43 19.34 -10.79
N GLU A 197 9.56 18.89 -11.68
CA GLU A 197 8.42 19.67 -12.15
C GLU A 197 7.48 20.05 -11.00
N THR A 198 7.21 19.12 -10.09
CA THR A 198 6.34 19.38 -8.94
C THR A 198 6.91 20.45 -8.01
N ARG A 199 8.24 20.49 -7.82
CA ARG A 199 8.92 21.53 -7.02
C ARG A 199 8.73 22.94 -7.57
N SER A 200 8.44 23.08 -8.86
CA SER A 200 8.13 24.39 -9.46
C SER A 200 6.76 24.94 -9.03
N TYR A 201 5.89 24.10 -8.47
CA TYR A 201 4.53 24.47 -8.03
C TYR A 201 4.31 24.34 -6.52
N TYR A 202 5.16 23.62 -5.80
CA TYR A 202 5.00 23.36 -4.37
C TYR A 202 6.34 23.38 -3.62
N SER A 203 6.39 24.18 -2.56
CA SER A 203 7.59 24.46 -1.76
C SER A 203 7.70 23.65 -0.47
N GLY A 204 6.62 22.98 -0.05
CA GLY A 204 6.57 22.16 1.16
C GLY A 204 7.26 20.81 1.02
N LYS A 205 7.00 19.89 1.97
CA LYS A 205 7.69 18.59 2.02
C LYS A 205 7.13 17.59 1.00
N LEU A 206 8.00 17.00 0.18
CA LEU A 206 7.65 15.98 -0.80
C LEU A 206 8.07 14.57 -0.35
N GLY A 207 7.21 13.59 -0.57
CA GLY A 207 7.53 12.18 -0.42
C GLY A 207 6.63 11.32 -1.32
N ILE A 208 6.80 10.01 -1.20
CA ILE A 208 5.88 9.01 -1.77
C ILE A 208 5.44 8.06 -0.67
N ALA A 209 4.35 7.33 -0.88
CA ALA A 209 3.91 6.25 -0.02
C ALA A 209 4.17 4.91 -0.72
N ALA A 210 5.38 4.37 -0.56
CA ALA A 210 5.74 3.07 -1.10
C ALA A 210 5.10 1.94 -0.27
N ASN A 211 4.69 0.84 -0.90
CA ASN A 211 4.17 -0.30 -0.16
C ASN A 211 5.26 -0.95 0.71
N PHE A 212 4.87 -1.62 1.80
CA PHE A 212 5.80 -2.29 2.73
C PHE A 212 6.70 -3.33 2.04
N ASP A 213 6.27 -3.90 0.92
CA ASP A 213 6.99 -4.91 0.12
C ASP A 213 7.65 -4.33 -1.14
N ASN A 214 7.70 -3.00 -1.29
CA ASN A 214 8.22 -2.34 -2.48
C ASN A 214 9.17 -1.16 -2.17
N TYR A 215 9.16 -0.60 -0.96
CA TYR A 215 10.00 0.56 -0.62
C TYR A 215 11.50 0.36 -0.93
N PHE A 216 11.99 -0.88 -0.83
CA PHE A 216 13.37 -1.25 -1.11
C PHE A 216 13.70 -1.38 -2.61
N GLU A 217 12.72 -1.20 -3.50
CA GLU A 217 12.90 -1.18 -4.95
C GLU A 217 12.93 0.25 -5.53
N VAL A 218 12.65 1.27 -4.71
CA VAL A 218 12.63 2.68 -5.13
C VAL A 218 14.04 3.28 -5.08
N GLY A 219 14.48 3.87 -6.20
CA GLY A 219 15.86 4.35 -6.41
C GLY A 219 16.06 5.87 -6.39
N PHE A 220 15.00 6.64 -6.13
CA PHE A 220 15.01 8.11 -6.17
C PHE A 220 14.66 8.75 -4.80
N TRP A 221 14.88 8.02 -3.70
CA TRP A 221 14.57 8.52 -2.36
C TRP A 221 15.33 9.80 -1.98
N GLU A 222 16.54 9.98 -2.50
CA GLU A 222 17.44 11.10 -2.17
C GLU A 222 16.99 12.45 -2.74
N VAL A 223 16.07 12.46 -3.70
CA VAL A 223 15.45 13.69 -4.22
C VAL A 223 14.12 14.04 -3.51
N LEU A 224 13.70 13.23 -2.54
CA LEU A 224 12.53 13.46 -1.69
C LEU A 224 12.95 14.01 -0.31
N ASP A 225 11.99 14.62 0.41
CA ASP A 225 12.23 15.11 1.77
C ASP A 225 12.08 14.02 2.84
N PHE A 226 11.36 12.94 2.54
CA PHE A 226 11.14 11.82 3.44
C PHE A 226 10.83 10.53 2.68
N MET A 227 11.16 9.40 3.32
CA MET A 227 10.76 8.07 2.91
C MET A 227 9.40 7.73 3.54
N GLY A 228 8.35 7.73 2.72
CA GLY A 228 7.02 7.32 3.16
C GLY A 228 6.75 5.85 2.85
N ILE A 229 6.29 5.11 3.87
CA ILE A 229 5.99 3.67 3.75
C ILE A 229 4.56 3.42 4.21
N ASN A 230 3.76 2.75 3.39
CA ASN A 230 2.50 2.15 3.79
C ASN A 230 2.80 0.84 4.55
N ALA A 231 2.84 0.94 5.87
CA ALA A 231 3.48 0.01 6.80
C ALA A 231 2.56 -1.16 7.21
N TYR A 232 2.04 -1.92 6.25
CA TYR A 232 1.25 -3.12 6.48
C TYR A 232 2.11 -4.39 6.67
N PHE A 233 3.28 -4.26 7.32
CA PHE A 233 4.22 -5.38 7.51
C PHE A 233 3.59 -6.54 8.31
N PRO A 234 3.69 -7.81 7.85
CA PRO A 234 3.43 -8.97 8.69
C PRO A 234 4.32 -8.93 9.93
N LEU A 235 3.73 -9.00 11.13
CA LEU A 235 4.50 -8.96 12.38
C LEU A 235 4.82 -10.34 12.94
N ARG A 236 4.28 -11.38 12.30
CA ARG A 236 4.43 -12.79 12.66
C ARG A 236 4.08 -13.66 11.47
N GLU A 237 4.44 -14.95 11.56
CA GLU A 237 4.25 -15.91 10.47
C GLU A 237 3.25 -17.03 10.82
N ARG A 238 3.12 -17.35 12.12
CA ARG A 238 2.36 -18.51 12.58
C ARG A 238 0.94 -18.12 12.97
N LEU A 239 -0.02 -18.95 12.57
CA LEU A 239 -1.44 -18.86 12.91
C LEU A 239 -1.69 -19.29 14.36
N THR A 240 -1.18 -18.51 15.30
CA THR A 240 -1.35 -18.69 16.74
C THR A 240 -2.35 -17.66 17.30
N TYR A 241 -3.07 -18.00 18.37
CA TYR A 241 -4.01 -17.08 19.01
C TYR A 241 -4.09 -17.33 20.53
N PRO A 242 -4.07 -16.26 21.38
CA PRO A 242 -3.90 -14.85 21.01
C PRO A 242 -2.47 -14.55 20.52
N ALA A 243 -2.29 -13.43 19.82
CA ALA A 243 -0.97 -12.95 19.43
C ALA A 243 -0.10 -12.65 20.66
N SER A 244 1.19 -13.00 20.61
CA SER A 244 2.13 -12.72 21.69
C SER A 244 2.66 -11.29 21.60
N PRO A 245 2.55 -10.46 22.66
CA PRO A 245 3.15 -9.12 22.65
C PRO A 245 4.66 -9.13 22.38
N LYS A 246 5.36 -10.19 22.83
CA LYS A 246 6.78 -10.37 22.52
C LYS A 246 7.02 -10.60 21.04
N GLU A 247 6.20 -11.43 20.40
CA GLU A 247 6.30 -11.74 18.97
C GLU A 247 6.02 -10.48 18.13
N LEU A 248 4.97 -9.72 18.45
CA LEU A 248 4.65 -8.47 17.74
C LEU A 248 5.77 -7.42 17.87
N ARG A 249 6.40 -7.30 19.04
CA ARG A 249 7.56 -6.42 19.20
C ARG A 249 8.76 -6.90 18.38
N GLN A 250 9.03 -8.20 18.37
CA GLN A 250 10.11 -8.77 17.55
C GLN A 250 9.86 -8.55 16.05
N GLY A 251 8.60 -8.64 15.60
CA GLY A 251 8.21 -8.29 14.24
C GLY A 251 8.56 -6.84 13.91
N TRP A 252 8.19 -5.89 14.79
CA TRP A 252 8.56 -4.48 14.59
C TRP A 252 10.06 -4.22 14.69
N GLU A 253 10.78 -4.89 15.58
CA GLU A 253 12.25 -4.80 15.67
C GLU A 253 12.89 -5.22 14.34
N GLY A 254 12.42 -6.33 13.74
CA GLY A 254 12.85 -6.78 12.42
C GLY A 254 12.55 -5.78 11.31
N VAL A 255 11.34 -5.23 11.27
CA VAL A 255 10.95 -4.19 10.28
C VAL A 255 11.85 -2.95 10.39
N PHE A 256 12.16 -2.51 11.62
CA PHE A 256 13.05 -1.36 11.83
C PHE A 256 14.48 -1.66 11.38
N ASP A 257 14.98 -2.87 11.63
CA ASP A 257 16.30 -3.32 11.18
C ASP A 257 16.37 -3.37 9.65
N GLU A 258 15.36 -3.91 8.97
CA GLU A 258 15.28 -3.97 7.50
C GLU A 258 15.30 -2.57 6.86
N ILE A 259 14.47 -1.65 7.37
CA ILE A 259 14.43 -0.26 6.88
C ILE A 259 15.78 0.42 7.13
N HIS A 260 16.39 0.20 8.30
CA HIS A 260 17.70 0.77 8.62
C HIS A 260 18.79 0.27 7.69
N ASP A 261 18.86 -1.04 7.47
CA ASP A 261 19.87 -1.67 6.61
C ASP A 261 19.71 -1.22 5.16
N PHE A 262 18.46 -1.11 4.67
CA PHE A 262 18.18 -0.54 3.35
C PHE A 262 18.68 0.91 3.26
N LYS A 263 18.29 1.78 4.20
CA LYS A 263 18.72 3.18 4.21
C LYS A 263 20.25 3.30 4.22
N LYS A 264 20.93 2.50 5.04
CA LYS A 264 22.39 2.47 5.11
C LYS A 264 23.03 2.02 3.80
N ALA A 265 22.48 0.98 3.17
CA ALA A 265 22.96 0.50 1.87
C ALA A 265 22.81 1.54 0.76
N GLN A 266 21.79 2.39 0.84
CA GLN A 266 21.50 3.45 -0.14
C GLN A 266 22.08 4.83 0.24
N GLY A 267 22.76 4.98 1.39
CA GLY A 267 23.28 6.27 1.85
C GLY A 267 22.18 7.29 2.25
N LEU A 268 21.04 6.79 2.73
CA LEU A 268 19.84 7.56 3.07
C LEU A 268 19.65 7.74 4.58
N GLU A 269 20.68 7.54 5.41
CA GLU A 269 20.54 7.51 6.87
C GLU A 269 19.88 8.77 7.44
N ALA A 270 20.17 9.93 6.85
CA ALA A 270 19.61 11.22 7.23
C ALA A 270 18.15 11.44 6.77
N LEU A 271 17.65 10.65 5.81
CA LEU A 271 16.31 10.81 5.26
C LEU A 271 15.25 10.39 6.31
N PRO A 272 14.34 11.28 6.73
CA PRO A 272 13.22 10.95 7.62
C PRO A 272 12.41 9.76 7.12
N VAL A 273 11.96 8.89 8.03
CA VAL A 273 10.99 7.83 7.73
C VAL A 273 9.65 8.21 8.33
N ILE A 274 8.61 8.13 7.51
CA ILE A 274 7.22 8.35 7.92
C ILE A 274 6.43 7.13 7.50
N PHE A 275 5.61 6.58 8.40
CA PHE A 275 4.62 5.59 7.99
C PHE A 275 3.41 6.32 7.44
N THR A 276 3.32 6.38 6.11
CA THR A 276 2.27 7.10 5.35
C THR A 276 0.93 6.40 5.38
N GLU A 277 0.92 5.12 5.74
CA GLU A 277 -0.25 4.40 6.24
C GLU A 277 0.19 3.39 7.30
N LEU A 278 -0.62 3.19 8.31
CA LEU A 278 -0.56 2.08 9.26
C LEU A 278 -1.99 1.68 9.59
N GLY A 279 -2.33 0.42 9.42
CA GLY A 279 -3.65 -0.08 9.77
C GLY A 279 -3.62 -1.54 10.15
N PHE A 280 -4.52 -1.92 11.06
CA PHE A 280 -4.81 -3.30 11.38
C PHE A 280 -6.33 -3.46 11.43
N THR A 281 -6.80 -4.56 10.85
CA THR A 281 -8.23 -4.85 10.83
C THR A 281 -8.79 -5.13 12.22
N SER A 282 -10.11 -5.03 12.36
CA SER A 282 -10.84 -5.29 13.60
C SER A 282 -11.06 -6.78 13.90
N ARG A 283 -10.36 -7.69 13.22
CA ARG A 283 -10.57 -9.14 13.30
C ARG A 283 -9.32 -9.87 13.79
N ARG A 284 -9.51 -11.10 14.29
CA ARG A 284 -8.41 -11.98 14.67
C ARG A 284 -7.41 -12.13 13.53
N TYR A 285 -6.14 -12.31 13.89
CA TYR A 285 -5.04 -12.52 12.96
C TYR A 285 -4.67 -11.29 12.13
N SER A 286 -5.16 -10.10 12.49
CA SER A 286 -4.84 -8.84 11.81
C SER A 286 -3.35 -8.57 11.70
N SER A 287 -2.51 -9.13 12.58
CA SER A 287 -1.05 -8.94 12.52
C SER A 287 -0.31 -9.91 11.57
N LEU A 288 -0.98 -10.93 11.02
CA LEU A 288 -0.40 -11.84 10.01
C LEU A 288 -0.43 -11.24 8.60
N ALA A 289 -1.53 -10.57 8.25
CA ALA A 289 -1.70 -9.88 6.98
C ALA A 289 -2.44 -8.55 7.23
N PRO A 290 -1.76 -7.51 7.72
CA PRO A 290 -2.40 -6.27 8.14
C PRO A 290 -3.25 -5.61 7.05
N TRP A 291 -2.85 -5.73 5.79
CA TRP A 291 -3.58 -5.19 4.64
C TRP A 291 -4.88 -5.96 4.33
N ASN A 292 -5.04 -7.19 4.82
CA ASN A 292 -6.08 -8.10 4.34
C ASN A 292 -7.28 -8.18 5.27
N SER A 293 -8.46 -7.89 4.72
CA SER A 293 -9.76 -7.93 5.40
C SER A 293 -10.82 -8.69 4.62
N PHE A 294 -10.52 -9.08 3.37
CA PHE A 294 -11.47 -9.67 2.44
C PHE A 294 -10.90 -10.92 1.75
N GLY A 295 -11.77 -11.85 1.37
CA GLY A 295 -11.38 -13.11 0.73
C GLY A 295 -10.65 -14.05 1.69
N TYR A 296 -9.60 -14.71 1.18
CA TYR A 296 -8.94 -15.81 1.88
C TYR A 296 -7.42 -15.80 1.76
N ALA A 297 -6.76 -16.57 2.63
CA ALA A 297 -5.35 -16.90 2.56
C ALA A 297 -5.09 -18.34 3.01
N PHE A 298 -4.04 -18.97 2.46
CA PHE A 298 -3.56 -20.27 2.92
C PHE A 298 -2.38 -20.06 3.87
N LEU A 299 -2.58 -20.31 5.16
CA LEU A 299 -1.60 -20.10 6.22
C LEU A 299 -1.53 -21.36 7.10
N ASP A 300 -0.33 -21.84 7.41
CA ASP A 300 -0.10 -23.03 8.25
C ASP A 300 -0.96 -24.25 7.85
N GLN A 301 -1.04 -24.54 6.55
CA GLN A 301 -1.85 -25.64 5.96
C GLN A 301 -3.36 -25.53 6.23
N LYS A 302 -3.84 -24.32 6.55
CA LYS A 302 -5.25 -24.01 6.76
C LYS A 302 -5.69 -22.88 5.84
N VAL A 303 -6.99 -22.79 5.62
CA VAL A 303 -7.61 -21.62 5.00
C VAL A 303 -8.07 -20.64 6.09
N VAL A 304 -7.72 -19.37 5.91
CA VAL A 304 -8.25 -18.25 6.70
C VAL A 304 -9.15 -17.46 5.78
N VAL A 305 -10.44 -17.39 6.10
CA VAL A 305 -11.39 -16.48 5.44
C VAL A 305 -11.53 -15.23 6.30
N TRP A 306 -11.08 -14.08 5.78
CA TRP A 306 -10.84 -12.89 6.59
C TRP A 306 -12.12 -12.28 7.14
N GLU A 307 -13.19 -12.20 6.33
CA GLU A 307 -14.50 -11.69 6.74
C GLU A 307 -15.19 -12.56 7.78
N GLN A 308 -14.81 -13.84 7.87
CA GLN A 308 -15.38 -14.81 8.82
C GLN A 308 -14.61 -14.85 10.14
N GLN A 309 -13.43 -14.23 10.22
CA GLN A 309 -12.68 -14.18 11.48
C GLN A 309 -13.44 -13.37 12.54
N PRO A 310 -13.55 -13.85 13.79
CA PRO A 310 -14.19 -13.10 14.87
C PRO A 310 -13.57 -11.71 15.03
N ARG A 311 -14.40 -10.73 15.40
CA ARG A 311 -13.89 -9.40 15.76
C ARG A 311 -12.99 -9.51 16.99
N ASP A 312 -11.81 -8.93 16.90
CA ASP A 312 -10.85 -8.81 17.98
C ASP A 312 -10.07 -7.51 17.84
N TYR A 313 -10.48 -6.50 18.60
CA TYR A 313 -9.82 -5.20 18.62
C TYR A 313 -8.51 -5.21 19.43
N GLN A 314 -8.26 -6.23 20.25
CA GLN A 314 -7.08 -6.27 21.11
C GLN A 314 -5.80 -6.52 20.33
N GLU A 315 -5.85 -7.36 19.29
CA GLU A 315 -4.66 -7.68 18.49
C GLU A 315 -4.07 -6.43 17.83
N ARG A 316 -4.89 -5.58 17.21
CA ARG A 316 -4.42 -4.29 16.66
C ARG A 316 -3.86 -3.35 17.72
N ALA A 317 -4.48 -3.29 18.90
CA ALA A 317 -3.97 -2.46 19.99
C ALA A 317 -2.60 -2.95 20.48
N LEU A 318 -2.41 -4.26 20.58
CA LEU A 318 -1.12 -4.87 20.93
C LEU A 318 -0.06 -4.58 19.87
N ALA A 319 -0.40 -4.66 18.58
CA ALA A 319 0.51 -4.35 17.48
C ALA A 319 0.96 -2.88 17.51
N ILE A 320 0.04 -1.94 17.75
CA ILE A 320 0.36 -0.50 17.87
C ILE A 320 1.20 -0.21 19.13
N ARG A 321 0.90 -0.85 20.27
CA ARG A 321 1.74 -0.71 21.47
C ARG A 321 3.15 -1.24 21.25
N ALA A 322 3.27 -2.39 20.58
CA ALA A 322 4.57 -2.95 20.23
C ALA A 322 5.37 -2.02 19.32
N LEU A 323 4.70 -1.35 18.36
CA LEU A 323 5.34 -0.32 17.53
C LEU A 323 5.89 0.82 18.39
N TYR A 324 5.09 1.34 19.32
CA TYR A 324 5.51 2.42 20.22
C TYR A 324 6.70 2.00 21.09
N GLU A 325 6.66 0.79 21.66
CA GLU A 325 7.78 0.23 22.43
C GLU A 325 9.07 0.18 21.61
N THR A 326 9.01 -0.33 20.37
CA THR A 326 10.17 -0.41 19.47
C THR A 326 10.67 0.99 19.11
N HIS A 327 9.77 1.90 18.75
CA HIS A 327 10.07 3.30 18.45
C HIS A 327 10.82 4.00 19.61
N CYS A 328 10.39 3.81 20.85
CA CYS A 328 11.06 4.41 22.02
C CYS A 328 12.42 3.75 22.33
N ARG A 329 12.57 2.45 22.07
CA ARG A 329 13.81 1.70 22.33
C ARG A 329 14.91 1.94 21.30
N ARG A 330 14.56 2.41 20.11
CA ARG A 330 15.45 2.62 18.97
C ARG A 330 15.44 4.09 18.52
N PRO A 331 15.86 5.05 19.37
CA PRO A 331 15.81 6.48 19.06
C PRO A 331 16.61 6.86 17.80
N GLU A 332 17.62 6.06 17.44
CA GLU A 332 18.40 6.21 16.21
C GLU A 332 17.61 5.88 14.93
N LEU A 333 16.51 5.12 15.06
CA LEU A 333 15.60 4.72 13.97
C LEU A 333 14.23 5.40 14.08
N ARG A 334 14.17 6.52 14.80
CA ARG A 334 12.90 7.16 15.16
C ARG A 334 12.10 7.57 13.92
N LEU A 335 10.86 7.09 13.86
CA LEU A 335 9.85 7.56 12.90
C LEU A 335 9.55 9.04 13.12
N GLN A 336 9.42 9.81 12.04
CA GLN A 336 9.09 11.23 12.09
C GLN A 336 7.59 11.50 11.92
N GLY A 337 6.78 10.47 11.65
CA GLY A 337 5.34 10.59 11.52
C GLY A 337 4.65 9.26 11.30
N LEU A 338 3.35 9.24 11.63
CA LEU A 338 2.46 8.09 11.48
C LEU A 338 1.09 8.56 11.00
N PHE A 339 0.64 8.03 9.87
CA PHE A 339 -0.73 8.20 9.36
C PHE A 339 -1.51 6.91 9.57
N TYR A 340 -2.51 6.93 10.45
CA TYR A 340 -3.33 5.73 10.70
C TYR A 340 -4.45 5.58 9.67
N TRP A 341 -4.56 4.39 9.08
CA TRP A 341 -5.66 3.97 8.22
C TRP A 341 -6.64 3.09 9.01
N LYS A 342 -7.87 3.54 9.29
CA LYS A 342 -8.36 4.90 9.09
C LYS A 342 -9.23 5.38 10.24
N PHE A 343 -9.25 6.68 10.45
CA PHE A 343 -10.14 7.29 11.43
C PHE A 343 -11.50 7.63 10.82
N SER A 344 -12.53 7.53 11.64
CA SER A 344 -13.85 8.03 11.29
C SER A 344 -14.53 8.69 12.49
N THR A 345 -15.36 9.68 12.23
CA THR A 345 -16.28 10.27 13.21
C THR A 345 -17.67 9.62 13.16
N HIS A 346 -17.86 8.62 12.31
CA HIS A 346 -19.16 8.02 12.02
C HIS A 346 -19.18 6.52 12.36
N TYR A 347 -19.88 6.15 13.43
CA TYR A 347 -19.99 4.75 13.88
C TYR A 347 -20.54 3.78 12.84
N TYR A 348 -21.38 4.26 11.92
CA TYR A 348 -21.95 3.42 10.88
C TYR A 348 -20.93 2.97 9.82
N HIS A 349 -19.71 3.54 9.80
CA HIS A 349 -18.62 3.02 8.97
C HIS A 349 -17.98 1.75 9.54
N ILE A 350 -18.02 1.52 10.86
CA ILE A 350 -17.32 0.39 11.51
C ILE A 350 -17.69 -0.99 10.93
N PRO A 351 -18.95 -1.28 10.55
CA PRO A 351 -19.28 -2.56 9.93
C PRO A 351 -18.72 -2.77 8.53
N PHE A 352 -18.48 -1.70 7.77
CA PHE A 352 -18.09 -1.75 6.35
C PHE A 352 -16.62 -1.44 6.12
N GLU A 353 -16.00 -0.70 7.05
CA GLU A 353 -14.60 -0.35 6.98
C GLU A 353 -13.80 -1.15 8.03
N PRO A 354 -13.10 -2.22 7.62
CA PRO A 354 -12.48 -3.16 8.54
C PRO A 354 -11.35 -2.55 9.38
N PHE A 355 -10.73 -1.48 8.87
CA PHE A 355 -9.64 -0.73 9.50
C PHE A 355 -10.12 0.38 10.43
N ALA A 356 -11.39 0.76 10.34
CA ALA A 356 -11.88 1.98 10.97
C ALA A 356 -11.72 1.94 12.50
N ILE A 357 -11.23 3.06 13.02
CA ILE A 357 -11.34 3.44 14.43
C ILE A 357 -12.30 4.63 14.48
N CYS A 358 -13.40 4.48 15.20
CA CYS A 358 -14.29 5.61 15.45
C CYS A 358 -13.65 6.50 16.50
N ILE A 359 -13.28 7.73 16.14
CA ILE A 359 -12.81 8.76 17.07
C ILE A 359 -14.05 9.46 17.62
N ASP A 360 -14.46 9.06 18.81
CA ASP A 360 -15.52 9.65 19.61
C ASP A 360 -15.14 9.49 21.10
N PRO A 361 -15.46 10.44 21.99
CA PRO A 361 -15.15 10.33 23.42
C PRO A 361 -15.68 9.06 24.11
N ALA A 362 -16.72 8.43 23.58
CA ALA A 362 -17.28 7.16 24.07
C ALA A 362 -16.73 5.93 23.35
N SER A 363 -15.81 6.08 22.39
CA SER A 363 -15.19 4.96 21.70
C SER A 363 -14.36 4.09 22.66
N LEU A 364 -14.68 2.80 22.71
CA LEU A 364 -14.00 1.81 23.56
C LEU A 364 -12.89 1.07 22.82
N ASP A 365 -12.43 1.62 21.71
CA ASP A 365 -11.43 1.01 20.86
C ASP A 365 -10.06 0.98 21.55
N PRO A 366 -9.51 -0.20 21.87
CA PRO A 366 -8.25 -0.30 22.62
C PRO A 366 -7.04 0.24 21.83
N ALA A 367 -7.18 0.47 20.52
CA ALA A 367 -6.15 1.08 19.70
C ALA A 367 -6.00 2.60 19.94
N ILE A 368 -7.06 3.29 20.37
CA ILE A 368 -7.02 4.74 20.66
C ILE A 368 -5.96 5.09 21.72
N PRO A 369 -5.98 4.50 22.94
CA PRO A 369 -4.94 4.80 23.93
C PRO A 369 -3.55 4.33 23.46
N ALA A 370 -3.46 3.34 22.57
CA ALA A 370 -2.18 2.93 22.00
C ALA A 370 -1.60 4.02 21.07
N LEU A 371 -2.43 4.59 20.19
CA LEU A 371 -2.05 5.65 19.25
C LEU A 371 -1.76 6.98 19.96
N LEU A 372 -2.50 7.31 21.02
CA LEU A 372 -2.27 8.53 21.81
C LEU A 372 -0.87 8.59 22.43
N GLN A 373 -0.18 7.45 22.60
CA GLN A 373 1.21 7.44 23.07
C GLN A 373 2.19 8.11 22.09
N PHE A 374 1.86 8.18 20.80
CA PHE A 374 2.69 8.88 19.80
C PHE A 374 2.48 10.40 19.81
N VAL A 375 1.41 10.90 20.44
CA VAL A 375 1.13 12.34 20.47
C VAL A 375 2.04 13.01 21.50
N GLY A 376 2.95 13.88 21.04
CA GLY A 376 3.87 14.64 21.90
C GLY A 376 5.23 13.97 22.15
N HIS A 377 5.53 12.88 21.44
CA HIS A 377 6.84 12.23 21.35
C HIS A 377 7.45 12.45 19.96
#